data_AF-A0A1Y3BNF8-F1
#
_entry.id   AF-A0A1Y3BNF8-F1
#
_cell.length_a   1.000
_cell.length_b   1.000
_cell.length_c   1.000
_cell.angle_alpha   90.00
_cell.angle_beta   90.00
_cell.angle_gamma   90.00
#
_symmetry.space_group_name_H-M   'P 1'
#
loop_
_entity.id
_entity.type
_entity.pdbx_description
1 polymer ?
#
loop_
_entity_poly.entity_id
_entity_poly.type
_entity_poly.pdbx_seq_one_letter_code
_entity_poly.pdbx_strand_id
1 'polypeptide(L)'
;MILIVTLAIAYCHFSHDYGNSYYNHFDNGGDGKFWLLLRLGQWLHILRMGDRFKPWRLLISVIWQQRYQFMITFYMCLVWLIFVTFIMFLVEQSHQNHQSEFTSLPKTFWWSIVSLFTIGYGDMTPATNIGKVVASIFFFLFIFKFALPAGVLSTGLALKIQDQQR
;
A
#
# COMPACT_ATOMS: atom_id res chain seq x y z
N MET A 1 -21.74 -7.70 -1.99
CA MET A 1 -20.43 -7.17 -1.55
C MET A 1 -20.65 -6.01 -0.60
N ILE A 2 -21.40 -4.98 -1.01
CA ILE A 2 -21.86 -3.88 -0.12
C ILE A 2 -22.58 -4.43 1.12
N LEU A 3 -23.60 -5.29 0.99
CA LEU A 3 -24.30 -5.91 2.12
C LEU A 3 -23.40 -6.68 3.13
N ILE A 4 -22.28 -7.25 2.67
CA ILE A 4 -21.35 -8.01 3.51
C ILE A 4 -20.38 -7.07 4.23
N VAL A 5 -19.94 -6.01 3.56
CA VAL A 5 -19.13 -4.94 4.16
C VAL A 5 -19.97 -4.14 5.17
N THR A 6 -21.24 -3.87 4.86
CA THR A 6 -22.17 -3.21 5.79
C THR A 6 -22.48 -4.10 7.00
N LEU A 7 -22.68 -5.41 6.81
CA LEU A 7 -22.83 -6.34 7.93
C LEU A 7 -21.53 -6.49 8.74
N ALA A 8 -20.36 -6.51 8.09
CA ALA A 8 -19.08 -6.57 8.79
C ALA A 8 -18.78 -5.30 9.59
N ILE A 9 -19.13 -4.12 9.06
CA ILE A 9 -19.01 -2.83 9.76
C ILE A 9 -20.05 -2.75 10.89
N ALA A 10 -21.30 -3.17 10.66
CA ALA A 10 -22.33 -3.21 11.70
C ALA A 10 -21.99 -4.20 12.83
N TYR A 11 -21.41 -5.36 12.49
CA TYR A 11 -20.96 -6.34 13.48
C TYR A 11 -19.68 -5.90 14.19
N CYS A 12 -18.80 -5.15 13.51
CA CYS A 12 -17.62 -4.52 14.12
C CYS A 12 -18.04 -3.42 15.10
N HIS A 13 -19.02 -2.60 14.74
CA HIS A 13 -19.60 -1.58 15.62
C HIS A 13 -20.30 -2.23 16.83
N PHE A 14 -21.13 -3.25 16.60
CA PHE A 14 -21.80 -4.00 17.66
C PHE A 14 -20.77 -4.71 18.57
N SER A 15 -19.75 -5.35 18.00
CA SER A 15 -18.69 -6.01 18.79
C SER A 15 -17.81 -5.05 19.57
N HIS A 16 -17.67 -3.80 19.13
CA HIS A 16 -16.92 -2.77 19.86
C HIS A 16 -17.66 -2.34 21.13
N ASP A 17 -18.99 -2.22 21.06
CA ASP A 17 -19.84 -1.89 22.21
C ASP A 17 -19.89 -3.01 23.25
N TYR A 18 -19.98 -4.29 22.83
CA TYR A 18 -19.93 -5.41 23.77
C TYR A 18 -18.49 -5.69 24.27
N GLY A 19 -17.48 -5.51 23.42
CA GLY A 19 -16.08 -5.78 23.77
C GLY A 19 -15.63 -4.97 24.98
N ASN A 20 -15.95 -3.67 25.03
CA ASN A 20 -15.52 -2.78 26.11
C ASN A 20 -16.09 -3.17 27.49
N SER A 21 -17.26 -3.83 27.53
CA SER A 21 -17.85 -4.35 28.77
C SER A 21 -17.23 -5.66 29.24
N TYR A 22 -16.64 -6.46 28.35
CA TYR A 22 -15.98 -7.73 28.68
C TYR A 22 -14.47 -7.58 28.93
N TYR A 23 -13.80 -6.59 28.33
CA TYR A 23 -12.38 -6.31 28.60
C TYR A 23 -12.11 -5.93 30.06
N ASN A 24 -13.00 -5.14 30.68
CA ASN A 24 -12.83 -4.71 32.07
C ASN A 24 -13.01 -5.84 33.10
N HIS A 25 -13.57 -6.99 32.72
CA HIS A 25 -13.78 -8.13 33.62
C HIS A 25 -12.77 -9.27 33.42
N PHE A 26 -12.07 -9.30 32.29
CA PHE A 26 -11.19 -10.42 31.90
C PHE A 26 -9.68 -10.15 32.07
N ASP A 27 -9.27 -8.95 32.50
CA ASP A 27 -7.86 -8.58 32.72
C ASP A 27 -7.18 -9.33 33.90
N ASN A 28 -7.89 -10.27 34.56
CA ASN A 28 -7.36 -11.08 35.66
C ASN A 28 -7.08 -12.55 35.31
N GLY A 29 -7.20 -12.97 34.05
CA GLY A 29 -6.92 -14.34 33.63
C GLY A 29 -6.37 -14.41 32.21
N GLY A 30 -5.32 -15.21 31.98
CA GLY A 30 -4.50 -15.30 30.77
C GLY A 30 -5.19 -15.74 29.45
N ASP A 31 -6.48 -15.47 29.25
CA ASP A 31 -7.29 -16.01 28.15
C ASP A 31 -7.50 -15.02 26.98
N GLY A 32 -6.76 -13.91 26.94
CA GLY A 32 -6.83 -12.92 25.84
C GLY A 32 -6.51 -13.51 24.45
N LYS A 33 -5.78 -14.63 24.40
CA LYS A 33 -5.46 -15.36 23.16
C LYS A 33 -6.68 -16.04 22.53
N PHE A 34 -7.65 -16.49 23.34
CA PHE A 34 -8.84 -17.19 22.86
C PHE A 34 -9.76 -16.27 22.05
N TRP A 35 -9.93 -15.03 22.50
CA TRP A 35 -10.71 -14.02 21.79
C TRP A 35 -10.03 -13.53 20.49
N LEU A 36 -8.69 -13.53 20.45
CA LEU A 36 -7.93 -13.25 19.22
C LEU A 36 -8.11 -14.36 18.17
N LEU A 37 -8.14 -15.63 18.60
CA LEU A 37 -8.39 -16.78 17.74
C LEU A 37 -9.82 -16.78 17.18
N LEU A 38 -10.83 -16.39 17.98
CA LEU A 38 -12.20 -16.21 17.51
C LEU A 38 -12.32 -15.09 16.46
N ARG A 39 -11.57 -13.98 16.60
CA ARG A 39 -11.48 -12.95 15.53
C ARG A 39 -10.87 -13.52 14.24
N LEU A 40 -9.81 -14.32 14.32
CA LEU A 40 -9.18 -14.95 13.15
C LEU A 40 -10.11 -15.95 12.44
N GLY A 41 -10.95 -16.65 13.19
CA GLY A 41 -11.98 -17.54 12.66
C GLY A 41 -13.01 -16.85 11.75
N GLN A 42 -13.27 -15.56 11.97
CA GLN A 42 -14.19 -14.77 11.14
C GLN A 42 -13.59 -14.45 9.75
N TRP A 43 -12.29 -14.17 9.70
CA TRP A 43 -11.57 -13.95 8.42
C TRP A 43 -11.54 -15.22 7.55
N LEU A 44 -11.49 -16.40 8.17
CA LEU A 44 -11.59 -17.70 7.48
C LEU A 44 -12.94 -17.90 6.78
N HIS A 45 -14.03 -17.31 7.28
CA HIS A 45 -15.34 -17.38 6.63
C HIS A 45 -15.38 -16.56 5.33
N ILE A 46 -14.70 -15.41 5.27
CA ILE A 46 -14.57 -14.56 4.07
C ILE A 46 -13.79 -15.29 2.97
N LEU A 47 -12.75 -16.05 3.33
CA LEU A 47 -11.97 -16.88 2.40
C LEU A 47 -12.80 -18.03 1.80
N ARG A 48 -13.83 -18.49 2.50
CA ARG A 48 -14.70 -19.60 2.06
C ARG A 48 -15.76 -19.19 1.02
N MET A 49 -15.83 -17.92 0.60
CA MET A 49 -16.67 -17.46 -0.51
C MET A 49 -16.11 -17.84 -1.90
N GLY A 50 -15.43 -19.00 -1.98
CA GLY A 50 -14.71 -19.60 -3.11
C GLY A 50 -15.46 -19.64 -4.45
N ASP A 51 -16.78 -19.69 -4.41
CA ASP A 51 -17.60 -19.89 -5.61
C ASP A 51 -17.91 -18.60 -6.38
N ARG A 52 -17.61 -17.42 -5.81
CA ARG A 52 -17.72 -16.12 -6.50
C ARG A 52 -16.42 -15.71 -7.21
N PHE A 53 -15.45 -16.63 -7.33
CA PHE A 53 -14.09 -16.37 -7.84
C PHE A 53 -13.94 -16.38 -9.37
N LYS A 54 -15.04 -16.52 -10.13
CA LYS A 54 -15.02 -16.39 -11.60
C LYS A 54 -14.34 -15.09 -12.08
N PRO A 55 -14.55 -13.90 -11.46
CA PRO A 55 -13.87 -12.66 -11.84
C PRO A 55 -12.38 -12.65 -11.48
N TRP A 56 -12.00 -13.26 -10.35
CA TRP A 56 -10.61 -13.33 -9.89
C TRP A 56 -9.73 -14.13 -10.84
N ARG A 57 -10.25 -15.25 -11.37
CA ARG A 57 -9.55 -16.06 -12.37
C ARG A 57 -9.35 -15.30 -13.69
N LEU A 58 -10.32 -14.47 -14.08
CA LEU A 58 -10.20 -13.61 -15.26
C LEU A 58 -9.14 -12.52 -15.05
N LEU A 59 -9.18 -11.83 -13.91
CA LEU A 59 -8.19 -10.81 -13.51
C LEU A 59 -6.76 -11.39 -13.49
N ILE A 60 -6.56 -12.53 -12.81
CA ILE A 60 -5.23 -13.16 -12.70
C ILE A 60 -4.70 -13.58 -14.07
N SER A 61 -5.58 -14.03 -14.97
CA SER A 61 -5.20 -14.43 -16.32
C SER A 61 -4.81 -13.21 -17.19
N VAL A 62 -5.44 -12.05 -17.00
CA VAL A 62 -5.03 -10.79 -17.67
C VAL A 62 -3.67 -10.31 -17.16
N ILE A 63 -3.47 -10.36 -15.84
CA ILE A 63 -2.18 -9.99 -15.22
C ILE A 63 -1.06 -10.90 -15.75
N TRP A 64 -1.32 -12.19 -15.90
CA TRP A 64 -0.34 -13.14 -16.45
C TRP A 64 0.00 -12.88 -17.92
N GLN A 65 -0.99 -12.50 -18.74
CA GLN A 65 -0.76 -12.11 -20.14
C GLN A 65 0.04 -10.81 -20.25
N GLN A 66 -0.22 -9.84 -19.37
CA GLN A 66 0.45 -8.53 -19.38
C GLN A 66 1.68 -8.44 -18.47
N ARG A 67 2.18 -9.58 -17.97
CA ARG A 67 3.28 -9.62 -16.97
C ARG A 67 4.54 -8.87 -17.40
N TYR A 68 4.84 -8.85 -18.71
CA TYR A 68 6.02 -8.16 -19.23
C TYR A 68 5.89 -6.64 -19.10
N GLN A 69 4.72 -6.07 -19.42
CA GLN A 69 4.44 -4.64 -19.30
C GLN A 69 4.41 -4.19 -17.83
N PHE A 70 3.96 -5.05 -16.94
CA PHE A 70 4.06 -4.82 -15.50
C PHE A 70 5.49 -4.87 -14.99
N MET A 71 6.26 -5.89 -15.36
CA MET A 71 7.65 -6.05 -14.95
C MET A 71 8.49 -4.84 -15.38
N ILE A 72 8.32 -4.35 -16.62
CA ILE A 72 9.09 -3.20 -17.10
C ILE A 72 8.69 -1.91 -16.38
N THR A 73 7.40 -1.70 -16.11
CA THR A 73 6.94 -0.50 -15.39
C THR A 73 7.37 -0.51 -13.92
N PHE A 74 7.30 -1.68 -13.28
CA PHE A 74 7.82 -1.88 -11.92
C PHE A 74 9.33 -1.64 -11.86
N TYR A 75 10.08 -2.15 -12.83
CA TYR A 75 11.52 -1.88 -12.95
C TYR A 75 11.82 -0.38 -13.12
N MET A 76 11.07 0.32 -13.99
CA MET A 76 11.21 1.78 -14.16
C MET A 76 10.90 2.55 -12.87
N CYS A 77 9.89 2.13 -12.09
CA CYS A 77 9.55 2.70 -10.80
C CYS A 77 10.70 2.51 -9.78
N LEU A 78 11.28 1.31 -9.74
CA LEU A 78 12.39 0.99 -8.84
C LEU A 78 13.64 1.83 -9.16
N VAL A 79 14.00 1.94 -10.45
CA VAL A 79 15.11 2.80 -10.89
C VAL A 79 14.86 4.27 -10.54
N TRP A 80 13.63 4.75 -10.72
CA TRP A 80 13.25 6.11 -10.34
C TRP A 80 13.42 6.36 -8.84
N LEU A 81 13.00 5.40 -8.01
CA LEU A 81 13.12 5.48 -6.55
C LEU A 81 14.59 5.57 -6.11
N ILE A 82 15.46 4.74 -6.69
CA ILE A 82 16.91 4.80 -6.44
C ILE A 82 17.47 6.16 -6.87
N PHE A 83 17.03 6.68 -8.01
CA PHE A 83 17.47 7.99 -8.51
C PHE A 83 17.09 9.14 -7.55
N VAL A 84 15.84 9.18 -7.10
CA VAL A 84 15.37 10.17 -6.12
C VAL A 84 16.13 10.05 -4.80
N THR A 85 16.36 8.82 -4.32
CA THR A 85 17.14 8.55 -3.12
C THR A 85 18.55 9.16 -3.22
N PHE A 86 19.22 8.94 -4.35
CA PHE A 86 20.58 9.43 -4.58
C PHE A 86 20.65 10.95 -4.66
N ILE A 87 19.73 11.58 -5.40
CA ILE A 87 19.66 13.05 -5.51
C ILE A 87 19.38 13.69 -4.15
N MET A 88 18.42 13.16 -3.38
CA MET A 88 18.11 13.72 -2.06
C MET A 88 19.26 13.54 -1.07
N PHE A 89 19.95 12.41 -1.12
CA PHE A 89 21.15 12.19 -0.32
C PHE A 89 22.23 13.24 -0.63
N LEU A 90 22.51 13.53 -1.90
CA LEU A 90 23.49 14.53 -2.30
C LEU A 90 23.10 15.96 -1.88
N VAL A 91 21.84 16.35 -2.10
CA VAL A 91 21.35 17.69 -1.76
C VAL A 91 21.43 17.93 -0.25
N GLU A 92 21.03 16.95 0.54
CA GLU A 92 21.01 17.11 2.00
C GLU A 92 22.39 16.95 2.63
N GLN A 93 23.29 16.14 2.03
CA GLN A 93 24.67 16.01 2.50
C GLN A 93 25.52 17.25 2.19
N SER A 94 25.23 17.95 1.09
CA SER A 94 25.91 19.19 0.71
C SER A 94 25.64 20.36 1.67
N HIS A 95 24.51 20.33 2.39
CA HIS A 95 24.12 21.35 3.35
C HIS A 95 24.28 20.77 4.77
N GLN A 96 25.50 20.76 5.29
CA GLN A 96 25.86 20.28 6.65
C GLN A 96 25.24 21.13 7.77
N ASN A 97 23.91 21.21 7.85
CA ASN A 97 23.24 21.56 9.09
C ASN A 97 23.30 20.31 9.98
N HIS A 98 23.77 20.48 11.22
CA HIS A 98 24.13 19.40 12.17
C HIS A 98 22.94 18.53 12.65
N GLN A 99 21.80 18.55 11.93
CA GLN A 99 20.54 17.88 12.24
C GLN A 99 19.98 17.09 11.05
N SER A 100 20.78 16.81 10.01
CA SER A 100 20.32 15.99 8.89
C SER A 100 20.05 14.55 9.33
N GLU A 101 18.78 14.13 9.28
CA GLU A 101 18.36 12.76 9.58
C GLU A 101 18.83 11.78 8.47
N PHE A 102 19.23 12.31 7.31
CA PHE A 102 19.74 11.60 6.14
C PHE A 102 21.21 11.16 6.29
N THR A 103 21.50 10.39 7.34
CA THR A 103 22.89 9.98 7.64
C THR A 103 23.45 8.91 6.72
N SER A 104 22.59 8.12 6.05
CA SER A 104 23.02 7.00 5.21
C SER A 104 22.08 6.76 4.03
N LEU A 105 22.61 6.13 2.98
CA LEU A 105 21.85 5.79 1.77
C LEU A 105 20.61 4.93 2.09
N PRO A 106 20.67 3.89 2.95
CA PRO A 106 19.50 3.07 3.28
C PRO A 106 18.41 3.84 4.04
N LYS A 107 18.77 4.83 4.87
CA LYS A 107 17.80 5.68 5.55
C LYS A 107 17.09 6.63 4.58
N THR A 108 17.85 7.21 3.65
CA THR A 108 17.27 8.05 2.57
C THR A 108 16.36 7.23 1.66
N PHE A 109 16.71 5.97 1.44
CA PHE A 109 15.89 5.02 0.67
C PHE A 109 14.56 4.72 1.37
N TRP A 110 14.59 4.50 2.68
CA TRP A 110 13.38 4.35 3.51
C TRP A 110 12.46 5.57 3.39
N TRP A 111 13.01 6.77 3.58
CA TRP A 111 12.25 8.02 3.40
C TRP A 111 11.63 8.12 2.00
N SER A 112 12.41 7.76 0.97
CA SER A 112 11.95 7.77 -0.42
C SER A 112 10.77 6.82 -0.62
N ILE A 113 10.81 5.60 -0.08
CA ILE A 113 9.69 4.63 -0.16
C ILE A 113 8.44 5.17 0.54
N VAL A 114 8.57 5.62 1.79
CA VAL A 114 7.44 6.09 2.61
C VAL A 114 6.76 7.30 1.96
N SER A 115 7.55 8.20 1.39
CA SER A 115 7.05 9.39 0.69
C SER A 115 6.46 9.04 -0.67
N LEU A 116 7.05 8.09 -1.40
CA LEU A 116 6.55 7.60 -2.70
C LEU A 116 5.15 6.99 -2.59
N PHE A 117 4.93 6.19 -1.53
CA PHE A 117 3.64 5.60 -1.24
C PHE A 117 2.69 6.55 -0.50
N THR A 118 3.05 7.82 -0.37
CA THR A 118 2.25 8.87 0.28
C THR A 118 1.88 8.55 1.74
N ILE A 119 2.62 7.64 2.39
CA ILE A 119 2.42 7.29 3.81
C ILE A 119 2.88 8.45 4.69
N GLY A 120 4.07 8.99 4.41
CA GLY A 120 4.59 10.19 5.05
C GLY A 120 4.60 10.12 6.58
N TYR A 121 5.29 9.14 7.17
CA TYR A 121 5.37 8.99 8.64
C TYR A 121 5.86 10.27 9.35
N GLY A 122 6.66 11.10 8.67
CA GLY A 122 7.21 12.33 9.25
C GLY A 122 8.40 12.08 10.19
N ASP A 123 8.92 10.85 10.21
CA ASP A 123 10.13 10.44 10.94
C ASP A 123 11.42 11.01 10.33
N MET A 124 11.40 11.29 9.02
CA MET A 124 12.50 11.91 8.31
C MET A 124 11.95 12.94 7.34
N THR A 125 12.50 14.16 7.32
CA THR A 125 12.09 15.18 6.34
C THR A 125 13.27 16.03 5.86
N PRO A 126 13.32 16.43 4.57
CA PRO A 126 14.37 17.31 4.08
C PRO A 126 14.31 18.65 4.82
N ALA A 127 15.39 19.00 5.50
CA ALA A 127 15.52 20.26 6.23
C ALA A 127 15.81 21.42 5.27
N THR A 128 16.49 21.13 4.15
CA THR A 128 16.84 22.14 3.15
C THR A 128 15.64 22.62 2.32
N ASN A 129 15.54 23.94 2.10
CA ASN A 129 14.52 24.51 1.20
C ASN A 129 14.67 24.00 -0.23
N ILE A 130 15.91 23.78 -0.69
CA ILE A 130 16.21 23.24 -2.01
C ILE A 130 15.75 21.78 -2.11
N GLY A 131 16.05 20.95 -1.09
CA GLY A 131 15.61 19.56 -1.04
C GLY A 131 14.09 19.43 -1.08
N LYS A 132 13.35 20.32 -0.42
CA LYS A 132 11.88 20.36 -0.48
C LYS A 132 11.37 20.60 -1.91
N VAL A 133 11.90 21.60 -2.61
CA VAL A 133 11.50 21.92 -4.00
C VAL A 133 11.82 20.75 -4.94
N VAL A 134 13.03 20.19 -4.81
CA VAL A 134 13.49 19.05 -5.60
C VAL A 134 12.58 17.84 -5.37
N ALA A 135 12.31 17.49 -4.10
CA ALA A 135 11.41 16.41 -3.75
C ALA A 135 10.01 16.58 -4.35
N SER A 136 9.42 17.78 -4.25
CA SER A 136 8.09 18.06 -4.81
C SER A 136 8.03 17.82 -6.32
N ILE A 137 9.04 18.25 -7.08
CA ILE A 137 9.10 18.04 -8.53
C ILE A 137 9.23 16.54 -8.86
N PHE A 138 10.10 15.82 -8.15
CA PHE A 138 10.30 14.39 -8.36
C PHE A 138 9.06 13.55 -8.02
N PHE A 139 8.32 13.90 -6.96
CA PHE A 139 7.05 13.23 -6.63
C PHE A 139 5.95 13.52 -7.65
N PHE A 140 5.89 14.75 -8.18
CA PHE A 140 4.94 15.07 -9.25
C PHE A 140 5.19 14.23 -10.51
N LEU A 141 6.44 14.13 -10.94
CA LEU A 141 6.86 13.28 -12.07
C LEU A 141 6.64 11.79 -11.79
N PHE A 142 6.75 11.37 -10.53
CA PHE A 142 6.49 9.99 -10.13
C PHE A 142 5.03 9.59 -10.33
N ILE A 143 4.07 10.43 -9.89
CA ILE A 143 2.64 10.15 -10.03
C ILE A 143 2.28 9.90 -11.50
N PHE A 144 2.87 10.67 -12.41
CA PHE A 144 2.70 10.46 -13.85
C PHE A 144 3.18 9.07 -14.31
N LYS A 145 4.36 8.61 -13.84
CA LYS A 145 4.88 7.26 -14.15
C LYS A 145 4.02 6.14 -13.54
N PHE A 146 3.43 6.39 -12.37
CA PHE A 146 2.57 5.42 -11.68
C PHE A 146 1.19 5.24 -12.35
N ALA A 147 0.77 6.16 -13.22
CA ALA A 147 -0.49 6.06 -13.96
C ALA A 147 -0.46 5.00 -15.09
N LEU A 148 0.72 4.78 -15.71
CA LEU A 148 0.89 3.85 -16.84
C LEU A 148 0.49 2.39 -16.56
N PRO A 149 0.92 1.73 -15.47
CA PRO A 149 0.54 0.34 -15.21
C PRO A 149 -0.95 0.19 -14.89
N ALA A 150 -1.56 1.21 -14.25
CA ALA A 150 -3.00 1.23 -14.01
C ALA A 150 -3.79 1.35 -15.32
N GLY A 151 -3.31 2.15 -16.28
CA GLY A 151 -3.90 2.27 -17.61
C GLY A 151 -3.82 0.96 -18.41
N VAL A 152 -2.65 0.31 -18.43
CA VAL A 152 -2.44 -0.99 -19.09
C VAL A 152 -3.36 -2.08 -18.54
N LEU A 153 -3.58 -2.09 -17.23
CA LEU A 153 -4.53 -2.99 -16.59
C LEU A 153 -5.96 -2.80 -17.07
N SER A 154 -6.40 -1.54 -17.10
CA SER A 154 -7.78 -1.19 -17.47
C SER A 154 -8.10 -1.61 -18.89
N THR A 155 -7.19 -1.35 -19.84
CA THR A 155 -7.37 -1.74 -21.25
C THR A 155 -7.35 -3.26 -21.43
N GLY A 156 -6.45 -3.97 -20.74
CA GLY A 156 -6.41 -5.43 -20.78
C GLY A 156 -7.69 -6.10 -20.26
N LEU A 157 -8.35 -5.51 -19.26
CA LEU A 157 -9.63 -5.98 -18.75
C LEU A 157 -10.79 -5.68 -19.70
N ALA A 158 -10.84 -4.46 -20.24
CA ALA A 158 -11.88 -4.05 -21.18
C ALA A 158 -11.93 -4.97 -22.41
N LEU A 159 -10.76 -5.28 -22.99
CA LEU A 159 -10.65 -6.19 -24.14
C LEU A 159 -11.16 -7.60 -23.83
N LYS A 160 -10.84 -8.14 -22.66
CA LYS A 160 -11.25 -9.49 -22.29
C LYS A 160 -12.74 -9.60 -21.97
N ILE A 161 -13.34 -8.55 -21.42
CA ILE A 161 -14.78 -8.50 -21.20
C ILE A 161 -15.52 -8.44 -22.54
N GLN A 162 -15.00 -7.66 -23.51
CA GLN A 162 -15.57 -7.59 -24.85
C GLN A 162 -15.50 -8.92 -25.61
N ASP A 163 -14.39 -9.65 -25.49
CA ASP A 163 -14.20 -10.97 -26.11
C ASP A 163 -15.14 -12.05 -25.52
N GLN A 164 -15.54 -11.91 -24.26
CA GLN A 164 -16.53 -12.80 -23.63
C GLN A 164 -17.98 -12.49 -24.03
N GLN A 165 -18.25 -11.34 -24.65
CA GLN A 165 -19.59 -10.94 -25.11
C GLN A 165 -19.84 -11.23 -26.60
N ARG A 166 -18.82 -11.66 -27.33
CA ARG A 166 -18.89 -12.00 -28.75
C ARG A 166 -19.08 -13.50 -28.94
#